data_AF-A0A1K1QDI6-F1
#
_entry.id   AF-A0A1K1QDI6-F1
#
_cell.length_a   1.000
_cell.length_b   1.000
_cell.length_c   1.000
_cell.angle_alpha   90.00
_cell.angle_beta   90.00
_cell.angle_gamma   90.00
#
_symmetry.space_group_name_H-M   'P 1'
#
loop_
_entity.id
_entity.type
_entity.pdbx_description
1 polymer ?
#
loop_
_entity_poly.entity_id
_entity_poly.type
_entity_poly.pdbx_seq_one_letter_code
_entity_poly.pdbx_strand_id
1 'polypeptide(L)' 'MTKIGRYLLNFAIWIDEGINTIFGGSPNETVSERAAKARNAGRKWGCVLCRALNWINPGHCDNALASTIGDDAVIADGK' A
#
# COMPACT_ATOMS: atom_id res chain seq x y z
N MET A 1 -18.82 10.77 4.08
CA MET A 1 -17.57 11.24 4.73
C MET A 1 -17.63 12.76 4.85
N THR A 2 -17.30 13.35 6.00
CA THR A 2 -17.28 14.82 6.16
C THR A 2 -16.01 15.42 5.52
N LYS A 3 -15.97 16.75 5.30
CA LYS A 3 -14.76 17.43 4.79
C LYS A 3 -13.53 17.18 5.67
N ILE A 4 -13.71 17.25 6.99
CA ILE A 4 -12.66 16.96 7.97
C ILE A 4 -12.21 15.50 7.86
N GLY A 5 -13.14 14.56 7.75
CA GLY A 5 -12.81 13.15 7.56
C GLY A 5 -12.00 12.90 6.28
N ARG A 6 -12.37 13.55 5.16
CA ARG A 6 -11.63 13.47 3.90
C ARG A 6 -10.22 14.07 4.03
N TYR A 7 -10.08 15.19 4.73
CA TYR A 7 -8.79 15.83 4.98
C TYR A 7 -7.85 14.89 5.76
N LEU A 8 -8.34 14.31 6.86
CA LEU A 8 -7.56 13.38 7.68
C LEU A 8 -7.18 12.12 6.90
N LEU A 9 -8.10 11.59 6.07
CA LEU A 9 -7.82 10.45 5.21
C LEU A 9 -6.72 10.75 4.19
N ASN A 10 -6.80 11.89 3.49
CA ASN A 10 -5.78 12.28 2.52
C ASN A 10 -4.41 12.47 3.19
N PHE A 11 -4.37 13.03 4.39
CA PHE A 11 -3.14 13.18 5.16
C PHE A 11 -2.55 11.82 5.58
N ALA A 12 -3.40 10.87 5.97
CA ALA A 12 -2.96 9.50 6.28
C ALA A 12 -2.40 8.77 5.04
N ILE A 13 -3.03 8.93 3.88
CA ILE A 13 -2.54 8.38 2.60
C ILE A 13 -1.17 8.98 2.25
N TRP A 14 -1.02 10.30 2.36
CA TRP A 14 0.26 10.96 2.10
C TRP A 14 1.39 10.46 3.01
N ILE A 15 1.08 10.21 4.30
CA ILE A 15 2.05 9.60 5.23
C ILE A 15 2.39 8.18 4.79
N ASP A 16 1.42 7.37 4.37
CA ASP A 16 1.62 5.99 3.91
C ASP A 16 2.53 5.94 2.67
N GLU A 17 2.24 6.75 1.65
CA GLU A 17 3.09 6.90 0.44
C GLU A 17 4.50 7.40 0.79
N GLY A 18 4.60 8.36 1.72
CA GLY A 18 5.88 8.86 2.22
C GLY A 18 6.69 7.78 2.94
N ILE A 19 6.05 6.94 3.77
CA ILE A 19 6.68 5.80 4.41
C ILE A 19 7.14 4.78 3.36
N ASN A 20 6.30 4.47 2.37
CA ASN A 20 6.67 3.55 1.30
C ASN A 20 7.92 4.05 0.55
N THR A 21 7.97 5.35 0.25
CA THR A 21 9.12 6.03 -0.38
C THR A 21 10.39 5.89 0.46
N ILE A 22 10.32 6.12 1.78
CA ILE A 22 11.46 5.97 2.69
C ILE A 22 12.04 4.54 2.64
N PHE A 23 11.19 3.53 2.46
CA PHE A 23 11.58 2.12 2.31
C PHE A 23 11.81 1.69 0.85
N GLY A 24 12.10 2.64 -0.03
CA GLY A 24 12.48 2.40 -1.43
C GLY A 24 11.34 1.97 -2.35
N GLY A 25 10.09 2.14 -1.92
CA GLY A 25 8.92 1.99 -2.78
C GLY A 25 8.70 3.21 -3.69
N SER A 26 7.62 3.18 -4.46
CA SER A 26 7.26 4.27 -5.37
C SER A 26 6.60 5.45 -4.63
N PRO A 27 6.87 6.72 -5.01
CA PRO A 27 6.35 7.91 -4.33
C PRO A 27 4.84 8.11 -4.34
N ASN A 28 4.11 7.42 -5.22
CA ASN A 28 2.65 7.48 -5.31
C ASN A 28 1.99 6.12 -5.00
N GLU A 29 2.73 5.23 -4.35
CA GLU A 29 2.28 3.90 -3.98
C GLU A 29 2.13 3.79 -2.46
N THR A 30 0.97 3.31 -2.01
CA THR A 30 0.75 2.99 -0.59
C THR A 30 1.48 1.70 -0.20
N VAL A 31 1.85 1.56 1.07
CA VAL A 31 2.44 0.30 1.57
C VAL A 31 1.47 -0.88 1.38
N SER A 32 0.17 -0.64 1.48
CA SER A 32 -0.85 -1.67 1.27
C SER A 32 -0.93 -2.18 -0.17
N GLU A 33 -0.75 -1.30 -1.16
CA GLU A 33 -0.66 -1.65 -2.57
C GLU A 33 0.60 -2.48 -2.85
N ARG A 34 1.76 -2.02 -2.35
CA ARG A 34 3.03 -2.73 -2.47
C ARG A 34 2.96 -4.13 -1.85
N ALA A 35 2.30 -4.24 -0.70
CA ALA A 35 2.06 -5.50 -0.03
C ALA A 35 1.16 -6.43 -0.86
N ALA A 36 0.15 -5.89 -1.52
CA ALA A 36 -0.74 -6.66 -2.40
C ALA A 36 0.04 -7.25 -3.60
N LYS A 37 0.88 -6.44 -4.25
CA LYS A 37 1.76 -6.91 -5.33
C LYS A 37 2.76 -7.95 -4.84
N ALA A 38 3.36 -7.74 -3.67
CA ALA A 38 4.28 -8.71 -3.09
C ALA A 38 3.61 -10.03 -2.70
N ARG A 39 2.39 -9.99 -2.16
CA ARG A 39 1.56 -11.17 -1.94
C ARG A 39 1.30 -11.90 -3.26
N ASN A 40 0.93 -11.17 -4.32
CA ASN A 40 0.66 -11.75 -5.65
C ASN A 40 1.93 -12.36 -6.28
N ALA A 41 3.11 -11.82 -5.95
CA ALA A 41 4.42 -12.40 -6.31
C ALA A 41 4.87 -13.55 -5.38
N GLY A 42 4.03 -14.00 -4.44
CA GLY A 42 4.32 -15.11 -3.53
C GLY A 42 5.24 -14.77 -2.36
N ARG A 43 5.45 -13.48 -2.06
CA ARG A 43 6.31 -13.04 -0.94
C ARG A 43 5.56 -13.13 0.38
N LYS A 44 6.19 -13.81 1.36
CA LYS A 44 5.61 -14.05 2.70
C LYS A 44 5.24 -12.75 3.43
N TRP A 45 6.06 -11.71 3.30
CA TRP A 45 5.82 -10.43 3.99
C TRP A 45 4.51 -9.77 3.51
N GLY A 46 4.24 -9.80 2.20
CA GLY A 46 3.00 -9.29 1.62
C GLY A 46 1.79 -10.07 2.10
N CYS A 47 1.88 -11.41 2.17
CA CYS A 47 0.81 -12.26 2.72
C CYS A 47 0.49 -11.92 4.18
N VAL A 48 1.50 -11.76 5.03
CA VAL A 48 1.33 -11.46 6.46
C VAL A 48 0.71 -10.09 6.65
N LEU A 49 1.25 -9.06 5.98
CA LEU A 49 0.74 -7.70 6.09
C LEU A 49 -0.69 -7.58 5.56
N CYS A 50 -0.98 -8.15 4.38
CA CYS A 50 -2.33 -8.13 3.84
C CYS A 50 -3.33 -8.91 4.69
N ARG A 51 -2.92 -10.01 5.35
CA ARG A 51 -3.78 -10.71 6.30
C ARG A 51 -4.11 -9.85 7.52
N ALA A 52 -3.12 -9.12 8.06
CA ALA A 52 -3.33 -8.21 9.18
C ALA A 52 -4.26 -7.05 8.80
N LEU A 53 -4.04 -6.41 7.64
CA LEU A 53 -4.88 -5.33 7.15
C LEU A 53 -6.30 -5.80 6.81
N ASN A 54 -6.45 -7.00 6.28
CA ASN A 54 -7.76 -7.60 6.00
C ASN A 54 -8.60 -7.86 7.25
N TRP A 55 -7.97 -8.06 8.41
CA TRP A 55 -8.68 -8.18 9.69
C TRP A 55 -9.25 -6.84 10.17
N ILE A 56 -8.58 -5.73 9.84
CA ILE A 56 -9.01 -4.37 10.18
C ILE A 56 -10.09 -3.88 9.20
N ASN A 57 -9.84 -4.07 7.91
CA ASN A 57 -10.74 -3.70 6.82
C ASN A 57 -10.78 -4.83 5.79
N PRO A 58 -11.89 -5.58 5.66
CA PRO A 58 -12.00 -6.65 4.69
C PRO A 58 -11.69 -6.18 3.26
N GLY A 59 -10.82 -6.91 2.57
CA GLY A 59 -10.36 -6.59 1.21
C GLY A 59 -9.35 -5.44 1.14
N HIS A 60 -8.74 -4.99 2.25
CA HIS A 60 -7.89 -3.79 2.28
C HIS A 60 -6.84 -3.74 1.16
N CYS A 61 -5.99 -4.78 1.05
CA CYS A 61 -4.96 -4.85 0.02
C CYS A 61 -5.52 -5.01 -1.40
N ASP A 62 -6.63 -5.75 -1.55
CA ASP A 62 -7.24 -5.98 -2.87
C ASP A 62 -7.84 -4.69 -3.43
N ASN A 63 -8.41 -3.87 -2.56
CA ASN A 63 -8.96 -2.55 -2.90
C ASN A 63 -7.87 -1.50 -3.16
N ALA A 64 -6.66 -1.70 -2.64
CA ALA A 64 -5.52 -0.82 -2.84
C ALA A 64 -4.72 -1.12 -4.12
N LEU A 65 -4.96 -2.26 -4.77
CA LEU A 65 -4.18 -2.70 -5.92
C LEU A 65 -4.47 -1.82 -7.15
N ALA A 66 -3.46 -1.06 -7.61
CA ALA A 66 -3.50 -0.35 -8.88
C ALA A 66 -2.55 -1.00 -9.90
N SER A 67 -2.87 -0.88 -11.19
CA SER A 67 -2.11 -1.52 -12.27
C SER A 67 -0.99 -0.66 -12.85
N THR A 68 -0.94 0.63 -12.54
CA THR A 68 -0.06 1.62 -13.20
C THR A 68 0.84 2.40 -12.23
N ILE A 69 0.88 1.98 -10.96
CA ILE A 69 1.66 2.62 -9.88
C ILE A 69 2.76 1.62 -9.48
N GLY A 70 3.96 2.08 -9.08
CA GLY A 70 5.04 1.21 -8.59
C GLY A 70 6.24 0.98 -9.52
N ASP A 71 6.13 1.27 -10.82
CA ASP A 71 7.19 0.98 -11.81
C ASP A 71 8.49 1.78 -11.59
N ASP A 72 8.41 2.90 -10.87
CA ASP A 72 9.54 3.77 -10.51
C ASP A 72 10.11 3.49 -9.10
N ALA A 73 9.67 2.41 -8.43
CA ALA A 73 10.21 2.00 -7.13
C ALA A 73 11.71 1.66 -7.21
N VAL A 74 12.49 2.12 -6.24
CA VAL A 74 13.92 1.78 -6.11
C VAL A 74 14.10 0.28 -5.81
N ILE A 75 13.20 -0.28 -4.99
CA ILE A 75 13.12 -1.69 -4.70
C ILE A 75 11.83 -2.22 -5.34
N ALA A 76 12.00 -2.93 -6.45
CA ALA A 76 10.90 -3.48 -7.23
C ALA A 76 9.88 -4.24 -6.38
N ASP A 77 8.61 -4.02 -6.70
CA ASP A 77 7.48 -4.66 -6.05
C ASP A 77 7.60 -6.18 -6.13
N GLY A 78 7.31 -6.84 -5.02
CA GLY A 78 7.45 -8.30 -4.91
C GLY A 78 8.87 -8.82 -4.72
N LYS A 79 9.81 -7.97 -4.31
CA LYS A 79 11.08 -8.42 -3.70
C LYS A 79 10.99 -8.53 -2.17
#